data_AF-A0A3N5QBQ4-F1
#
_entry.id   AF-A0A3N5QBQ4-F1
#
_cell.length_a   1.000
_cell.length_b   1.000
_cell.length_c   1.000
_cell.angle_alpha   90.00
_cell.angle_beta   90.00
_cell.angle_gamma   90.00
#
_symmetry.space_group_name_H-M   'P 1'
#
loop_
_entity.id
_entity.type
_entity.pdbx_description
1 polymer ?
#
loop_
_entity_poly.entity_id
_entity_poly.type
_entity_poly.pdbx_seq_one_letter_code
_entity_poly.pdbx_strand_id
1 'polypeptide(L)'
;MESLTTDERTTGAENVLWDLTDLYPSATDPAFIHDVETIGARCADFHGTWKGKLRTLDITAFLQMLVQYEQLAETMDRLGSFAQLIWSTDTEDPKNG
;
A
#
# COMPACT_ATOMS: atom_id res chain seq x y z
N MET A 1 40.13 23.82 -11.37
CA MET A 1 39.90 23.32 -10.00
C MET A 1 38.90 22.20 -10.14
N GLU A 2 39.32 20.99 -9.80
CA GLU A 2 38.82 19.68 -10.24
C GLU A 2 37.34 19.59 -10.64
N SER A 3 37.11 19.13 -11.87
CA SER A 3 35.87 18.45 -12.25
C SER A 3 35.84 17.12 -11.51
N LEU A 4 34.96 17.01 -10.52
CA LEU A 4 34.61 15.74 -9.89
C LEU A 4 33.90 14.90 -10.96
N THR A 5 34.65 13.99 -11.58
CA THR A 5 34.07 12.89 -12.32
C THR A 5 33.39 11.99 -11.30
N THR A 6 32.06 11.92 -11.36
CA THR A 6 31.31 10.90 -10.62
C THR A 6 31.87 9.56 -11.07
N ASP A 7 32.62 8.91 -10.19
CA ASP A 7 33.11 7.55 -10.38
C ASP A 7 31.87 6.67 -10.57
N GLU A 8 31.64 6.17 -11.78
CA GLU A 8 30.61 5.18 -12.13
C GLU A 8 30.94 3.85 -11.45
N ARG A 9 30.96 3.84 -10.12
CA ARG A 9 31.19 2.65 -9.32
C ARG A 9 29.99 1.74 -9.49
N THR A 10 30.11 0.78 -10.38
CA THR A 10 29.23 -0.38 -10.41
C THR A 10 29.36 -1.10 -9.07
N THR A 11 28.27 -1.10 -8.31
CA THR A 11 28.17 -1.73 -6.98
C THR A 11 27.63 -3.16 -7.07
N GLY A 12 27.04 -3.54 -8.22
CA GLY A 12 26.34 -4.81 -8.41
C GLY A 12 24.89 -4.77 -7.92
N ALA A 13 24.44 -3.64 -7.36
CA ALA A 13 23.08 -3.45 -6.85
C ALA A 13 22.12 -2.85 -7.88
N GLU A 14 22.57 -2.57 -9.11
CA GLU A 14 21.83 -1.80 -10.11
C GLU A 14 20.50 -2.45 -10.53
N ASN A 15 20.36 -3.76 -10.30
CA ASN A 15 19.15 -4.54 -10.57
C ASN A 15 18.65 -5.32 -9.35
N VAL A 16 19.10 -4.96 -8.14
CA VAL A 16 18.64 -5.60 -6.90
C VAL A 16 17.34 -4.91 -6.48
N LEU A 17 16.22 -5.55 -6.80
CA LEU A 17 14.88 -5.06 -6.52
C LEU A 17 14.14 -6.06 -5.62
N TRP A 18 13.16 -5.55 -4.88
CA TRP A 18 12.19 -6.39 -4.19
C TRP A 18 11.33 -7.14 -5.21
N ASP A 19 11.10 -8.44 -4.98
CA ASP A 19 9.97 -9.13 -5.62
C ASP A 19 8.69 -8.70 -4.91
N LEU A 20 7.87 -7.90 -5.59
CA LEU A 20 6.63 -7.34 -5.04
C LEU A 20 5.39 -8.13 -5.46
N THR A 21 5.53 -9.23 -6.20
CA THR A 21 4.40 -9.96 -6.78
C THR A 21 3.42 -10.53 -5.75
N ASP A 22 3.89 -10.80 -4.52
CA ASP A 22 3.04 -11.17 -3.37
C ASP A 22 2.13 -10.04 -2.88
N LEU A 23 2.48 -8.78 -3.19
CA LEU A 23 1.68 -7.59 -2.89
C LEU A 23 0.90 -7.14 -4.12
N TYR A 24 1.62 -6.61 -5.11
CA TYR A 24 1.13 -6.25 -6.44
C TYR A 24 2.26 -6.42 -7.46
N PRO A 25 2.00 -6.97 -8.66
CA PRO A 25 3.03 -7.12 -9.69
C PRO A 25 3.66 -5.79 -10.15
N SER A 26 2.91 -4.69 -10.15
CA SER A 26 3.40 -3.36 -10.48
C SER A 26 2.43 -2.26 -10.04
N ALA A 27 2.87 -0.99 -10.09
CA ALA A 27 2.01 0.17 -9.83
C ALA A 27 0.95 0.42 -10.93
N THR A 28 1.01 -0.32 -12.04
CA THR A 28 -0.01 -0.32 -13.10
C THR A 28 -0.90 -1.56 -13.06
N ASP A 29 -0.71 -2.42 -12.06
CA ASP A 29 -1.55 -3.60 -11.88
C ASP A 29 -3.00 -3.17 -11.63
N PRO A 30 -3.99 -3.79 -12.30
CA PRO A 30 -5.39 -3.43 -12.12
C PRO A 30 -5.89 -3.56 -10.68
N ALA A 31 -5.37 -4.50 -9.89
CA ALA A 31 -5.76 -4.66 -8.49
C ALA A 31 -5.17 -3.54 -7.62
N PHE A 32 -3.93 -3.11 -7.87
CA PHE A 32 -3.34 -1.95 -7.20
C PHE A 32 -4.16 -0.70 -7.46
N ILE A 33 -4.46 -0.41 -8.73
CA ILE A 33 -5.27 0.75 -9.13
C ILE A 33 -6.65 0.69 -8.47
N HIS A 34 -7.31 -0.46 -8.52
CA HIS A 34 -8.62 -0.66 -7.89
C HIS A 34 -8.59 -0.38 -6.39
N ASP A 35 -7.60 -0.89 -5.67
CA ASP A 35 -7.51 -0.69 -4.22
C ASP A 35 -7.24 0.78 -3.88
N VAL A 36 -6.33 1.45 -4.60
CA VAL A 36 -6.06 2.90 -4.41
C VAL A 36 -7.32 3.74 -4.65
N GLU A 37 -8.06 3.46 -5.72
CA GLU A 37 -9.25 4.24 -6.08
C GLU A 37 -10.43 4.00 -5.13
N THR A 38 -10.55 2.79 -4.55
CA THR A 38 -11.73 2.40 -3.78
C THR A 38 -11.57 2.48 -2.26
N ILE A 39 -10.35 2.38 -1.73
CA ILE A 39 -10.12 2.25 -0.28
C ILE A 39 -10.72 3.42 0.52
N GLY A 40 -10.64 4.65 -0.02
CA GLY A 40 -11.23 5.83 0.61
C GLY A 40 -12.75 5.74 0.78
N ALA A 41 -13.46 5.32 -0.28
CA ALA A 41 -14.92 5.14 -0.24
C ALA A 41 -15.30 4.00 0.71
N ARG A 42 -14.59 2.87 0.66
CA ARG A 42 -14.83 1.73 1.57
C ARG A 42 -14.64 2.11 3.03
N CYS A 43 -13.63 2.92 3.35
CA CYS A 43 -13.42 3.48 4.69
C CYS A 43 -14.55 4.43 5.13
N ALA A 44 -15.02 5.30 4.23
CA ALA A 44 -16.14 6.20 4.51
C ALA A 44 -17.44 5.41 4.79
N ASP A 45 -17.71 4.37 4.01
CA ASP A 45 -18.86 3.50 4.19
C ASP A 45 -18.79 2.73 5.51
N PHE A 46 -17.63 2.16 5.85
CA PHE A 46 -17.40 1.52 7.14
C PHE A 46 -17.68 2.48 8.31
N HIS A 47 -17.16 3.71 8.21
CA HIS A 47 -17.39 4.76 9.21
C HIS A 47 -18.89 5.08 9.36
N GLY A 48 -19.58 5.35 8.26
CA GLY A 48 -21.02 5.64 8.25
C GLY A 48 -21.86 4.48 8.78
N THR A 49 -21.40 3.25 8.56
CA THR A 49 -22.12 2.04 8.97
C THR A 49 -22.00 1.79 10.46
N TRP A 50 -20.80 1.87 11.05
CA TRP A 50 -20.54 1.34 12.39
C TRP A 50 -20.27 2.36 13.49
N LYS A 51 -19.83 3.58 13.15
CA LYS A 51 -19.44 4.59 14.14
C LYS A 51 -20.57 4.86 15.14
N GLY A 52 -20.25 4.74 16.43
CA GLY A 52 -21.17 5.02 17.53
C GLY A 52 -22.21 3.92 17.81
N LYS A 53 -22.23 2.82 17.04
CA LYS A 53 -23.22 1.74 17.18
C LYS A 53 -22.72 0.53 17.98
N LEU A 54 -21.45 0.50 18.40
CA LEU A 54 -20.86 -0.68 19.05
C LEU A 54 -21.67 -1.25 20.23
N ARG A 55 -22.27 -0.38 21.06
CA ARG A 55 -23.07 -0.81 22.22
C ARG A 55 -24.40 -1.48 21.85
N THR A 56 -24.87 -1.30 20.62
CA THR A 56 -26.17 -1.78 20.16
C THR A 56 -26.06 -2.95 19.20
N LEU A 57 -24.85 -3.39 18.86
CA LEU A 57 -24.64 -4.53 17.97
C LEU A 57 -24.89 -5.84 18.72
N ASP A 58 -25.56 -6.77 18.06
CA ASP A 58 -25.52 -8.17 18.45
C ASP A 58 -24.18 -8.82 18.01
N ILE A 59 -23.96 -10.07 18.42
CA ILE A 59 -22.70 -10.76 18.14
C ILE A 59 -22.46 -10.98 16.64
N THR A 60 -23.52 -11.15 15.84
CA THR A 60 -23.42 -11.36 14.40
C THR A 60 -23.00 -10.07 13.71
N ALA A 61 -23.65 -8.95 14.03
CA ALA A 61 -23.31 -7.64 13.50
C ALA A 61 -21.92 -7.19 13.95
N PHE A 62 -21.53 -7.50 15.19
CA PHE A 62 -20.17 -7.22 15.67
C PHE A 62 -19.12 -8.00 14.89
N LEU A 63 -19.35 -9.30 14.63
CA LEU A 63 -18.45 -10.11 13.80
C LEU A 63 -18.35 -9.55 12.37
N GLN A 64 -19.46 -9.15 11.76
CA GLN A 64 -19.47 -8.54 10.44
C GLN A 64 -18.65 -7.24 10.40
N MET A 65 -18.82 -6.38 11.41
CA MET A 65 -18.01 -5.17 11.56
C MET A 65 -16.51 -5.52 11.66
N LEU A 66 -16.14 -6.52 12.46
CA LEU A 66 -14.74 -6.91 12.65
C LEU A 66 -14.12 -7.43 11.36
N VAL A 67 -14.81 -8.33 10.65
CA VAL A 67 -14.35 -8.85 9.36
C VAL A 67 -14.18 -7.72 8.33
N GLN A 68 -15.13 -6.78 8.28
CA GLN A 68 -15.01 -5.64 7.36
C GLN A 68 -13.82 -4.74 7.73
N TYR A 69 -13.57 -4.54 9.02
CA TYR A 69 -12.41 -3.78 9.49
C TYR A 69 -11.09 -4.47 9.11
N GLU A 70 -10.98 -5.79 9.33
CA GLU A 70 -9.80 -6.58 8.97
C GLU A 70 -9.50 -6.48 7.47
N GLN A 71 -10.51 -6.60 6.62
CA GLN A 71 -10.34 -6.45 5.16
C GLN A 71 -9.84 -5.06 4.76
N LEU A 72 -10.29 -4.00 5.44
CA LEU A 72 -9.79 -2.64 5.20
C LEU A 72 -8.33 -2.50 5.65
N ALA A 73 -8.01 -2.98 6.85
CA ALA A 73 -6.66 -2.94 7.40
C ALA A 73 -5.68 -3.71 6.50
N GLU A 74 -6.03 -4.94 6.10
CA GLU A 74 -5.22 -5.76 5.19
C GLU A 74 -4.97 -5.06 3.85
N THR A 75 -6.00 -4.44 3.26
CA THR A 75 -5.84 -3.69 2.01
C THR A 75 -4.88 -2.50 2.20
N MET A 76 -5.04 -1.72 3.28
CA MET A 76 -4.19 -0.56 3.56
C MET A 76 -2.74 -0.95 3.86
N ASP A 77 -2.53 -2.03 4.62
CA ASP A 77 -1.20 -2.53 4.94
C ASP A 77 -0.50 -3.05 3.68
N ARG A 78 -1.23 -3.74 2.80
CA ARG A 78 -0.71 -4.20 1.50
C ARG A 78 -0.32 -3.03 0.61
N LEU A 79 -1.19 -2.03 0.45
CA LEU A 79 -0.91 -0.81 -0.31
C LEU A 79 0.31 -0.06 0.24
N GLY A 80 0.35 0.16 1.56
CA GLY A 80 1.44 0.87 2.23
C GLY A 80 2.77 0.14 2.11
N SER A 81 2.77 -1.20 2.26
CA SER A 81 3.95 -2.04 2.08
C SER A 81 4.47 -1.96 0.66
N PHE A 82 3.59 -2.06 -0.34
CA PHE A 82 3.99 -1.95 -1.75
C PHE A 82 4.61 -0.58 -2.05
N ALA A 83 3.93 0.50 -1.65
CA ALA A 83 4.41 1.87 -1.87
C ALA A 83 5.76 2.14 -1.20
N GLN A 84 5.95 1.66 0.03
CA GLN A 84 7.23 1.83 0.72
C GLN A 84 8.35 1.05 0.03
N LEU A 85 8.11 -0.22 -0.32
CA LEU A 85 9.16 -1.08 -0.86
C LEU A 85 9.59 -0.62 -2.25
N ILE A 86 8.65 -0.24 -3.12
CA ILE A 86 8.99 0.28 -4.45
C ILE A 86 9.73 1.62 -4.36
N TRP A 87 9.30 2.55 -3.51
CA TRP A 87 10.02 3.79 -3.22
C TRP A 87 11.45 3.53 -2.73
N SER A 88 11.64 2.51 -1.88
CA SER A 88 12.97 2.18 -1.34
C SER A 88 13.97 1.67 -2.38
N THR A 89 13.51 1.24 -3.56
CA THR A 89 14.40 0.79 -4.65
C THR A 89 15.07 1.93 -5.39
N ASP A 90 14.39 3.07 -5.51
CA ASP A 90 14.92 4.30 -6.06
C ASP A 90 14.09 5.47 -5.53
N THR A 91 14.65 6.16 -4.53
CA THR A 91 13.99 7.28 -3.85
C THR A 91 14.04 8.59 -4.65
N GLU A 92 14.80 8.62 -5.76
CA GLU A 92 14.93 9.78 -6.65
C GLU A 92 14.04 9.66 -7.89
N ASP A 93 13.57 8.46 -8.26
CA ASP A 93 12.61 8.25 -9.35
C ASP A 93 11.19 8.70 -8.95
N PRO A 94 10.64 9.77 -9.57
CA PRO A 94 9.29 10.26 -9.27
C PRO A 94 8.18 9.26 -9.60
N LYS A 95 8.45 8.19 -10.35
CA LYS A 95 7.48 7.11 -10.59
C LYS A 95 7.26 6.25 -9.35
N ASN A 96 8.23 6.24 -8.43
CA ASN A 96 8.17 5.47 -7.19
C ASN A 96 7.71 6.31 -5.98
N GLY A 97 7.46 7.62 -6.15
CA GLY A 97 7.04 8.55 -5.08
C GLY A 97 6.56 9.90 -5.58
#